data_AF-A0A3B1BBI4-F1
#
_entry.id   AF-A0A3B1BBI4-F1
#
_cell.length_a   1.000
_cell.length_b   1.000
_cell.length_c   1.000
_cell.angle_alpha   90.00
_cell.angle_beta   90.00
_cell.angle_gamma   90.00
#
_symmetry.space_group_name_H-M   'P 1'
#
loop_
_entity.id
_entity.type
_entity.pdbx_description
1 polymer ?
#
loop_
_entity_poly.entity_id
_entity_poly.type
_entity_poly.pdbx_seq_one_letter_code
_entity_poly.pdbx_strand_id
1 'polypeptide(L)'
;MSALAKSSFPPPITGFESINRYWDKRHSAIAAKILPGEYYVTTQNEIITTVLGSCVSACIRDRLFGIGGMNHFMLPLSNGEGWGGAGDLLSTATRYGNYAMEHMINDILSHGGHRRNLEVKVFGGGRIIAGMTSIGDKNIAFVRDYLSREGLEIAGEDLGDIHPRKVVYFPATGRVMMKKLEHLHNDTVIKREEAYRHDIEEQPVEGEVELF
;
A
#
# COMPACT_ATOMS: atom_id res chain seq x y z
N MET A 1 9.13 29.76 8.15
CA MET A 1 10.15 28.69 8.29
C MET A 1 10.46 28.12 6.90
N SER A 2 11.74 28.10 6.52
CA SER A 2 12.23 27.56 5.25
C SER A 2 11.94 26.06 5.12
N ALA A 3 11.76 25.55 3.89
CA ALA A 3 11.69 24.10 3.68
C ALA A 3 13.08 23.49 3.98
N LEU A 4 13.13 22.42 4.77
CA LEU A 4 14.38 21.70 5.02
C LEU A 4 14.91 21.13 3.69
N ALA A 5 16.21 21.31 3.42
CA ALA A 5 16.85 20.74 2.24
C ALA A 5 16.87 19.20 2.37
N LYS A 6 16.60 18.47 1.27
CA LYS A 6 16.58 16.99 1.29
C LYS A 6 17.89 16.36 1.82
N SER A 7 19.02 17.02 1.59
CA SER A 7 20.34 16.59 2.10
C SER A 7 20.47 16.59 3.62
N SER A 8 19.55 17.23 4.34
CA SER A 8 19.51 17.23 5.81
C SER A 8 18.69 16.08 6.39
N PHE A 9 18.00 15.30 5.55
CA PHE A 9 17.22 14.18 6.05
C PHE A 9 18.15 13.02 6.43
N PRO A 10 17.89 12.35 7.57
CA PRO A 10 18.51 11.05 7.81
C PRO A 10 18.23 10.12 6.62
N PRO A 11 19.18 9.26 6.22
CA PRO A 11 18.97 8.31 5.12
C PRO A 11 17.79 7.38 5.45
N PRO A 12 17.04 6.90 4.44
CA PRO A 12 16.02 5.90 4.68
C PRO A 12 16.69 4.56 5.05
N ILE A 13 15.87 3.57 5.44
CA ILE A 13 16.32 2.17 5.48
C ILE A 13 16.82 1.76 4.10
N THR A 14 17.88 0.94 4.06
CA THR A 14 18.46 0.42 2.82
C THR A 14 17.40 -0.30 1.98
N GLY A 15 17.34 0.03 0.69
CA GLY A 15 16.33 -0.50 -0.25
C GLY A 15 15.19 0.48 -0.54
N PHE A 16 15.06 1.57 0.22
CA PHE A 16 14.04 2.60 0.00
C PHE A 16 14.60 3.95 -0.47
N GLU A 17 15.81 3.97 -1.04
CA GLU A 17 16.46 5.19 -1.53
C GLU A 17 15.71 5.85 -2.69
N SER A 18 14.95 5.06 -3.47
CA SER A 18 14.11 5.54 -4.57
C SER A 18 12.83 6.24 -4.11
N ILE A 19 12.40 6.01 -2.86
CA ILE A 19 11.15 6.55 -2.35
C ILE A 19 11.25 8.08 -2.21
N ASN A 20 10.28 8.79 -2.78
CA ASN A 20 10.27 10.24 -2.75
C ASN A 20 9.94 10.76 -1.34
N ARG A 21 10.99 11.10 -0.59
CA ARG A 21 10.92 11.78 0.70
C ARG A 21 10.99 13.30 0.56
N TYR A 22 10.15 14.02 1.28
CA TYR A 22 10.07 15.49 1.29
C TYR A 22 9.65 16.01 2.67
N TRP A 23 9.90 17.29 2.94
CA TRP A 23 9.43 17.92 4.18
C TRP A 23 7.95 18.32 4.04
N ASP A 24 7.07 17.71 4.83
CA ASP A 24 5.67 18.10 4.90
C ASP A 24 5.49 19.21 5.96
N LYS A 25 5.20 20.42 5.48
CA LYS A 25 5.02 21.61 6.34
C LYS A 25 3.78 21.54 7.23
N ARG A 26 2.75 20.79 6.83
CA ARG A 26 1.49 20.71 7.57
C ARG A 26 1.64 19.85 8.82
N HIS A 27 2.44 18.80 8.71
CA HIS A 27 2.69 17.84 9.77
C HIS A 27 4.04 18.05 10.45
N SER A 28 4.87 18.96 9.93
CA SER A 28 6.22 19.26 10.43
C SER A 28 7.06 18.00 10.58
N ALA A 29 7.03 17.16 9.55
CA ALA A 29 7.68 15.85 9.53
C ALA A 29 8.21 15.54 8.11
N ILE A 30 9.15 14.60 8.04
CA ILE A 30 9.55 14.02 6.75
C ILE A 30 8.42 13.10 6.29
N ALA A 31 8.00 13.26 5.05
CA ALA A 31 6.95 12.48 4.42
C ALA A 31 7.53 11.66 3.28
N ALA A 32 7.33 10.34 3.35
CA ALA A 32 7.52 9.43 2.23
C ALA A 32 6.22 9.38 1.41
N LYS A 33 6.29 9.68 0.12
CA LYS A 33 5.16 9.48 -0.80
C LYS A 33 5.35 8.18 -1.55
N ILE A 34 4.38 7.28 -1.40
CA ILE A 34 4.33 6.02 -2.15
C ILE A 34 3.29 6.10 -3.27
N LEU A 35 3.61 5.50 -4.40
CA LEU A 35 2.82 5.32 -5.61
C LEU A 35 2.36 3.86 -5.73
N PRO A 36 1.45 3.54 -6.66
CA PRO A 36 1.06 2.16 -6.87
C PRO A 36 2.27 1.25 -7.14
N GLY A 37 2.27 0.07 -6.51
CA GLY A 37 3.37 -0.90 -6.55
C GLY A 37 4.48 -0.65 -5.53
N GLU A 38 4.49 0.51 -4.87
CA GLU A 38 5.50 0.84 -3.87
C GLU A 38 5.00 0.50 -2.46
N TYR A 39 5.95 0.21 -1.57
CA TYR A 39 5.77 0.23 -0.13
C TYR A 39 6.93 0.96 0.52
N TYR A 40 6.74 1.37 1.76
CA TYR A 40 7.79 2.01 2.54
C TYR A 40 7.70 1.59 4.00
N VAL A 41 8.85 1.23 4.58
CA VAL A 41 9.01 0.96 6.02
C VAL A 41 9.98 1.98 6.60
N THR A 42 9.70 2.42 7.83
CA THR A 42 10.57 3.35 8.55
C THR A 42 10.64 2.99 10.03
N THR A 43 11.83 3.17 10.59
CA THR A 43 12.13 3.15 12.02
C THR A 43 12.22 4.56 12.60
N GLN A 44 12.03 5.58 11.77
CA GLN A 44 12.21 6.98 12.10
C GLN A 44 10.85 7.68 12.28
N ASN A 45 10.87 8.89 12.84
CA ASN A 45 9.66 9.69 13.01
C ASN A 45 9.24 10.38 11.70
N GLU A 46 8.74 9.57 10.77
CA GLU A 46 8.27 9.99 9.46
C GLU A 46 6.79 9.69 9.27
N ILE A 47 6.21 10.27 8.23
CA ILE A 47 4.86 9.97 7.79
C ILE A 47 4.88 9.36 6.40
N ILE A 48 3.91 8.51 6.10
CA ILE A 48 3.78 7.89 4.78
C ILE A 48 2.48 8.38 4.15
N THR A 49 2.54 8.79 2.89
CA THR A 49 1.41 9.43 2.20
C THR A 49 1.12 8.75 0.88
N THR A 50 -0.16 8.57 0.58
CA THR A 50 -0.60 8.11 -0.73
C THR A 50 -2.01 8.56 -1.06
N VAL A 51 -2.41 8.38 -2.32
CA VAL A 51 -3.78 8.60 -2.79
C VAL A 51 -4.27 7.34 -3.46
N LEU A 52 -5.36 6.79 -2.95
CA LEU A 52 -5.92 5.50 -3.35
C LEU A 52 -7.17 5.71 -4.19
N GLY A 53 -7.19 5.01 -5.32
CA GLY A 53 -8.40 4.74 -6.08
C GLY A 53 -8.95 3.36 -5.77
N SER A 54 -8.99 2.46 -6.76
CA SER A 54 -9.34 1.05 -6.51
C SER A 54 -8.26 0.28 -5.74
N CYS A 55 -7.02 0.77 -5.71
CA CYS A 55 -5.94 0.21 -4.89
C CYS A 55 -6.30 0.19 -3.41
N VAL A 56 -5.63 -0.69 -2.66
CA VAL A 56 -5.72 -0.76 -1.20
C VAL A 56 -4.33 -0.55 -0.60
N SER A 57 -4.29 0.12 0.55
CA SER A 57 -3.10 0.21 1.41
C SER A 57 -3.36 -0.48 2.73
N ALA A 58 -2.45 -1.34 3.14
CA ALA A 58 -2.29 -1.74 4.52
C ALA A 58 -1.27 -0.81 5.20
N CYS A 59 -1.64 -0.29 6.37
CA CYS A 59 -0.77 0.43 7.30
C CYS A 59 -0.46 -0.51 8.46
N ILE A 60 0.79 -0.94 8.60
CA ILE A 60 1.19 -1.93 9.60
C ILE A 60 2.30 -1.34 10.46
N ARG A 61 2.28 -1.63 11.77
CA ARG A 61 3.37 -1.27 12.68
C ARG A 61 3.50 -2.20 13.85
N ASP A 62 4.70 -2.28 14.42
CA ASP A 62 4.89 -2.68 15.82
C ASP A 62 4.47 -1.52 16.74
N ARG A 63 3.49 -1.77 17.61
CA ARG A 63 2.93 -0.75 18.52
C ARG A 63 3.88 -0.28 19.62
N LEU A 64 4.86 -1.09 20.00
CA LEU A 64 5.80 -0.82 21.09
C LEU A 64 7.03 -0.06 20.60
N PHE A 65 7.60 -0.48 19.47
CA PHE A 65 8.82 0.11 18.94
C PHE A 65 8.57 1.22 17.91
N GLY A 66 7.33 1.37 17.42
CA GLY A 66 6.97 2.42 16.47
C GLY A 66 7.54 2.21 15.07
N ILE A 67 8.04 1.01 14.77
CA ILE A 67 8.53 0.60 13.46
C ILE A 67 7.31 0.22 12.62
N GLY A 68 7.18 0.77 11.42
CA GLY A 68 6.02 0.47 10.60
C GLY A 68 6.13 0.98 9.18
N GLY A 69 5.16 0.57 8.38
CA GLY A 69 5.12 0.86 6.97
C GLY A 69 3.71 0.97 6.42
N MET A 70 3.65 1.38 5.16
CA MET A 70 2.44 1.41 4.36
C MET A 70 2.77 0.95 2.95
N ASN A 71 1.95 0.06 2.40
CA ASN A 71 2.04 -0.35 1.00
C ASN A 71 0.96 0.30 0.15
N HIS A 72 1.07 0.20 -1.16
CA HIS A 72 0.05 0.63 -2.11
C HIS A 72 -0.04 -0.43 -3.21
N PHE A 73 -0.91 -1.42 -3.02
CA PHE A 73 -1.03 -2.53 -3.98
C PHE A 73 -2.32 -2.45 -4.79
N MET A 74 -2.26 -3.03 -6.00
CA MET A 74 -3.39 -3.39 -6.83
C MET A 74 -3.16 -4.80 -7.36
N LEU A 75 -4.21 -5.61 -7.40
CA LEU A 75 -4.14 -6.92 -8.04
C LEU A 75 -4.28 -6.79 -9.56
N PRO A 76 -3.54 -7.59 -10.36
CA PRO A 76 -3.78 -7.67 -11.80
C PRO A 76 -5.19 -8.19 -12.10
N LEU A 77 -5.82 -7.67 -13.16
CA LEU A 77 -7.10 -8.19 -13.64
C LEU A 77 -6.90 -9.40 -14.56
N SER A 78 -7.83 -10.34 -14.46
CA SER A 78 -7.94 -11.46 -15.41
C SER A 78 -8.62 -10.98 -16.70
N ASN A 79 -7.87 -10.81 -17.78
CA ASN A 79 -8.46 -10.83 -19.12
C ASN A 79 -8.69 -12.30 -19.48
N GLY A 80 -9.92 -12.78 -19.28
CA GLY A 80 -10.29 -14.12 -19.72
C GLY A 80 -10.05 -14.29 -21.22
N GLU A 81 -9.74 -15.53 -21.63
CA GLU A 81 -9.56 -16.02 -23.00
C GLU A 81 -8.12 -16.21 -23.53
N GLY A 82 -7.12 -16.35 -22.66
CA GLY A 82 -5.84 -17.00 -23.00
C GLY A 82 -5.82 -18.46 -22.55
N TRP A 83 -5.16 -19.35 -23.29
CA TRP A 83 -4.99 -20.79 -23.00
C TRP A 83 -4.15 -21.07 -21.73
N GLY A 84 -4.67 -20.67 -20.57
CA GLY A 84 -4.16 -20.95 -19.23
C GLY A 84 -5.35 -20.83 -18.28
N GLY A 85 -5.72 -21.93 -17.62
CA GLY A 85 -6.97 -22.02 -16.88
C GLY A 85 -7.13 -20.95 -15.78
N ALA A 86 -8.38 -20.65 -15.41
CA ALA A 86 -8.72 -19.65 -14.39
C ALA A 86 -7.99 -19.81 -13.03
N GLY A 87 -7.48 -21.01 -12.73
CA GLY A 87 -6.68 -21.29 -11.53
C GLY A 87 -5.29 -20.65 -11.54
N ASP A 88 -4.62 -20.57 -12.70
CA ASP A 88 -3.26 -20.04 -12.80
C ASP A 88 -3.25 -18.51 -12.57
N LEU A 89 -4.26 -17.83 -13.10
CA LEU A 89 -4.39 -16.37 -13.00
C LEU A 89 -4.81 -15.87 -11.61
N LEU A 90 -5.72 -16.60 -10.93
CA LEU A 90 -6.04 -16.32 -9.53
C LEU A 90 -4.81 -16.53 -8.64
N SER A 91 -3.97 -17.51 -8.98
CA SER A 91 -2.71 -17.73 -8.29
C SER A 91 -1.74 -16.57 -8.50
N THR A 92 -1.64 -15.99 -9.69
CA THR A 92 -0.76 -14.84 -9.98
C THR A 92 -1.18 -13.58 -9.22
N ALA A 93 -2.47 -13.23 -9.23
CA ALA A 93 -2.97 -12.08 -8.47
C ALA A 93 -2.72 -12.28 -6.95
N THR A 94 -2.99 -13.48 -6.45
CA THR A 94 -2.74 -13.83 -5.05
C THR A 94 -1.25 -13.73 -4.71
N ARG A 95 -0.35 -14.23 -5.57
CA ARG A 95 1.10 -14.09 -5.40
C ARG A 95 1.52 -12.62 -5.33
N TYR A 96 0.99 -11.77 -6.21
CA TYR A 96 1.31 -10.34 -6.21
C TYR A 96 0.91 -9.64 -4.91
N GLY A 97 -0.33 -9.85 -4.48
CA GLY A 97 -0.82 -9.29 -3.22
C GLY A 97 -0.05 -9.83 -2.01
N ASN A 98 0.25 -11.13 -2.00
CA ASN A 98 1.03 -11.77 -0.92
C ASN A 98 2.42 -11.16 -0.84
N TYR A 99 3.10 -11.02 -1.99
CA TYR A 99 4.41 -10.38 -2.08
C TYR A 99 4.39 -8.97 -1.47
N ALA A 100 3.44 -8.13 -1.87
CA ALA A 100 3.35 -6.75 -1.37
C ALA A 100 3.08 -6.65 0.16
N MET A 101 2.38 -7.61 0.74
CA MET A 101 2.12 -7.66 2.18
C MET A 101 3.30 -8.27 2.96
N GLU A 102 3.82 -9.40 2.46
CA GLU A 102 4.87 -10.18 3.10
C GLU A 102 6.19 -9.41 3.16
N HIS A 103 6.61 -8.78 2.07
CA HIS A 103 7.82 -7.96 2.06
C HIS A 103 7.77 -6.83 3.09
N MET A 104 6.64 -6.12 3.16
CA MET A 104 6.48 -5.04 4.13
C MET A 104 6.48 -5.55 5.57
N ILE A 105 5.82 -6.68 5.86
CA ILE A 105 5.83 -7.28 7.20
C ILE A 105 7.25 -7.73 7.56
N ASN A 106 7.93 -8.44 6.65
CA ASN A 106 9.29 -8.92 6.85
C ASN A 106 10.26 -7.77 7.10
N ASP A 107 10.14 -6.64 6.40
CA ASP A 107 10.94 -5.45 6.68
C ASP A 107 10.65 -4.83 8.04
N ILE A 108 9.39 -4.82 8.49
CA ILE A 108 9.08 -4.38 9.85
C ILE A 108 9.75 -5.30 10.88
N LEU A 109 9.70 -6.62 10.66
CA LEU A 109 10.28 -7.61 11.58
C LEU A 109 11.81 -7.58 11.58
N SER A 110 12.45 -7.50 10.41
CA SER A 110 13.90 -7.47 10.25
C SER A 110 14.55 -6.26 10.91
N HIS A 111 13.79 -5.17 11.06
CA HIS A 111 14.23 -3.94 11.73
C HIS A 111 13.87 -3.88 13.23
N GLY A 112 13.43 -5.00 13.83
CA GLY A 112 13.19 -5.14 15.27
C GLY A 112 11.72 -5.14 15.68
N GLY A 113 10.79 -5.07 14.72
CA GLY A 113 9.37 -5.28 14.97
C GLY A 113 9.08 -6.72 15.39
N HIS A 114 8.02 -6.91 16.18
CA HIS A 114 7.57 -8.21 16.61
C HIS A 114 6.15 -8.48 16.13
N ARG A 115 5.93 -9.66 15.56
CA ARG A 115 4.64 -10.05 14.99
C ARG A 115 3.46 -9.91 15.95
N ARG A 116 3.66 -10.28 17.23
CA ARG A 116 2.65 -10.15 18.29
C ARG A 116 2.23 -8.71 18.62
N ASN A 117 3.05 -7.74 18.23
CA ASN A 117 2.80 -6.32 18.48
C ASN A 117 2.19 -5.61 17.27
N LEU A 118 1.93 -6.33 16.17
CA LEU A 118 1.48 -5.70 14.94
C LEU A 118 0.08 -5.12 15.09
N GLU A 119 -0.06 -3.85 14.73
CA GLU A 119 -1.33 -3.18 14.49
C GLU A 119 -1.51 -3.00 12.99
N VAL A 120 -2.68 -3.38 12.48
CA VAL A 120 -3.02 -3.27 11.06
C VAL A 120 -4.21 -2.34 10.85
N LYS A 121 -4.11 -1.44 9.87
CA LYS A 121 -5.23 -0.61 9.39
C LYS A 121 -5.28 -0.61 7.87
N VAL A 122 -6.47 -0.61 7.27
CA VAL A 122 -6.61 -0.74 5.81
C VAL A 122 -7.51 0.33 5.21
N PHE A 123 -7.11 0.89 4.08
CA PHE A 123 -7.82 1.97 3.41
C PHE A 123 -7.81 1.77 1.89
N GLY A 124 -8.80 2.32 1.19
CA GLY A 124 -8.83 2.30 -0.29
C GLY A 124 -10.00 1.51 -0.86
N GLY A 125 -9.78 0.87 -2.02
CA GLY A 125 -10.81 0.06 -2.68
C GLY A 125 -11.98 0.87 -3.25
N GLY A 126 -11.75 2.13 -3.60
CA GLY A 126 -12.76 3.03 -4.15
C GLY A 126 -13.22 2.64 -5.56
N ARG A 127 -14.49 2.91 -5.86
CA ARG A 127 -15.16 2.66 -7.13
C ARG A 127 -15.24 3.96 -7.93
N ILE A 128 -14.10 4.39 -8.48
CA ILE A 128 -13.98 5.72 -9.10
C ILE A 128 -14.47 5.73 -10.55
N ILE A 129 -14.39 4.62 -11.26
CA ILE A 129 -14.77 4.49 -12.66
C ILE A 129 -15.74 3.31 -12.83
N ALA A 130 -16.81 3.52 -13.61
CA ALA A 130 -17.71 2.45 -14.03
C ALA A 130 -16.92 1.38 -14.82
N GLY A 131 -16.87 0.15 -14.30
CA GLY A 131 -16.06 -0.95 -14.85
C GLY A 131 -14.82 -1.30 -14.00
N MET A 132 -14.25 -0.33 -13.28
CA MET A 132 -13.20 -0.58 -12.28
C MET A 132 -13.74 -0.98 -10.91
N THR A 133 -15.06 -0.88 -10.70
CA THR A 133 -15.76 -1.30 -9.49
C THR A 133 -15.36 -2.70 -9.01
N SER A 134 -15.18 -3.66 -9.93
CA SER A 134 -14.76 -5.02 -9.57
C SER A 134 -13.32 -5.12 -9.06
N ILE A 135 -12.45 -4.16 -9.37
CA ILE A 135 -11.04 -4.16 -8.93
C ILE A 135 -10.97 -3.83 -7.44
N GLY A 136 -11.64 -2.74 -7.04
CA GLY A 136 -11.67 -2.32 -5.63
C GLY A 136 -12.21 -3.42 -4.72
N ASP A 137 -13.30 -4.06 -5.13
CA ASP A 137 -13.91 -5.17 -4.39
C ASP A 137 -12.97 -6.39 -4.29
N LYS A 138 -12.22 -6.72 -5.36
CA LYS A 138 -11.21 -7.79 -5.34
C LYS A 138 -10.04 -7.47 -4.42
N ASN A 139 -9.52 -6.23 -4.45
CA ASN A 139 -8.44 -5.79 -3.57
C ASN A 139 -8.86 -5.82 -2.10
N ILE A 140 -10.10 -5.42 -1.80
CA ILE A 140 -10.69 -5.49 -0.46
C ILE A 140 -10.84 -6.94 0.00
N ALA A 141 -11.36 -7.82 -0.86
CA ALA A 141 -11.53 -9.23 -0.53
C ALA A 141 -10.17 -9.88 -0.23
N PHE A 142 -9.17 -9.61 -1.06
CA PHE A 142 -7.81 -10.09 -0.87
C PHE A 142 -7.20 -9.64 0.46
N VAL A 143 -7.22 -8.34 0.79
CA VAL A 143 -6.57 -7.87 2.03
C VAL A 143 -7.21 -8.47 3.26
N ARG A 144 -8.54 -8.65 3.26
CA ARG A 144 -9.26 -9.27 4.38
C ARG A 144 -8.93 -10.76 4.53
N ASP A 145 -8.90 -11.48 3.41
CA ASP A 145 -8.55 -12.90 3.39
C ASP A 145 -7.09 -13.12 3.82
N TYR A 146 -6.15 -12.33 3.30
CA TYR A 146 -4.74 -12.36 3.70
C TYR A 146 -4.59 -12.14 5.21
N LEU A 147 -5.14 -11.05 5.73
CA LEU A 147 -5.03 -10.72 7.16
C LEU A 147 -5.68 -11.79 8.05
N SER A 148 -6.82 -12.34 7.63
CA SER A 148 -7.47 -13.45 8.34
C SER A 148 -6.61 -14.70 8.39
N ARG A 149 -5.94 -15.08 7.28
CA ARG A 149 -5.04 -16.24 7.22
C ARG A 149 -3.79 -16.05 8.07
N GLU A 150 -3.26 -14.84 8.06
CA GLU A 150 -2.08 -14.45 8.84
C GLU A 150 -2.37 -14.25 10.34
N GLY A 151 -3.64 -14.34 10.75
CA GLY A 151 -4.09 -14.14 12.13
C GLY A 151 -3.92 -12.69 12.61
N LEU A 152 -4.00 -11.72 11.70
CA LEU A 152 -3.84 -10.29 11.98
C LEU A 152 -5.20 -9.58 11.99
N GLU A 153 -5.56 -8.99 13.13
CA GLU A 153 -6.82 -8.26 13.27
C GLU A 153 -6.72 -6.82 12.70
N ILE A 154 -7.80 -6.38 12.05
CA ILE A 154 -7.91 -5.01 11.54
C ILE A 154 -8.32 -4.09 12.69
N ALA A 155 -7.41 -3.19 13.09
CA ALA A 155 -7.65 -2.19 14.14
C ALA A 155 -8.38 -0.93 13.64
N GLY A 156 -8.56 -0.79 12.32
CA GLY A 156 -9.32 0.31 11.73
C GLY A 156 -9.31 0.24 10.20
N GLU A 157 -10.45 0.58 9.59
CA GLU A 157 -10.58 0.55 8.14
C GLU A 157 -11.49 1.65 7.59
N ASP A 158 -11.25 2.06 6.35
CA ASP A 158 -12.23 2.74 5.49
C ASP A 158 -12.03 2.27 4.04
N LEU A 159 -12.89 1.35 3.61
CA LEU A 159 -12.80 0.63 2.34
C LEU A 159 -14.06 0.88 1.47
N GLY A 160 -13.94 0.71 0.16
CA GLY A 160 -15.07 0.75 -0.77
C GLY A 160 -15.47 2.18 -1.17
N ASP A 161 -16.77 2.46 -1.31
CA ASP A 161 -17.30 3.79 -1.65
C ASP A 161 -16.91 4.32 -3.06
N ILE A 162 -17.46 5.45 -3.49
CA ILE A 162 -17.25 6.04 -4.82
C ILE A 162 -16.17 7.13 -4.85
N HIS A 163 -15.45 7.32 -3.74
CA HIS A 163 -14.48 8.40 -3.58
C HIS A 163 -13.05 7.87 -3.43
N PRO A 164 -12.06 8.50 -4.12
CA PRO A 164 -10.66 8.28 -3.78
C PRO A 164 -10.34 8.79 -2.38
N ARG A 165 -9.28 8.22 -1.80
CA ARG A 165 -8.84 8.52 -0.45
C ARG A 165 -7.41 9.02 -0.44
N LYS A 166 -7.18 10.20 0.12
CA LYS A 166 -5.84 10.59 0.53
C LYS A 166 -5.58 10.02 1.92
N VAL A 167 -4.52 9.22 2.05
CA VAL A 167 -4.09 8.60 3.31
C VAL A 167 -2.77 9.23 3.75
N VAL A 168 -2.71 9.60 5.03
CA VAL A 168 -1.49 10.04 5.71
C VAL A 168 -1.35 9.17 6.97
N TYR A 169 -0.36 8.30 6.97
CA TYR A 169 -0.08 7.37 8.05
C TYR A 169 1.12 7.83 8.88
N PHE A 170 1.03 7.66 10.20
CA PHE A 170 2.07 7.99 11.16
C PHE A 170 2.55 6.68 11.85
N PRO A 171 3.50 5.92 11.27
CA PRO A 171 4.00 4.66 11.81
C PRO A 171 4.35 4.72 13.31
N ALA A 172 5.03 5.78 13.75
CA ALA A 172 5.42 5.95 15.16
C ALA A 172 4.24 5.93 16.16
N THR A 173 3.03 6.30 15.72
CA THR A 173 1.83 6.39 16.60
C THR A 173 0.65 5.51 16.18
N GLY A 174 0.66 4.98 14.96
CA GLY A 174 -0.47 4.24 14.39
C GLY A 174 -1.62 5.15 13.95
N ARG A 175 -1.49 6.47 14.09
CA ARG A 175 -2.51 7.42 13.65
C ARG A 175 -2.60 7.40 12.13
N VAL A 176 -3.83 7.42 11.62
CA VAL A 176 -4.11 7.64 10.20
C VAL A 176 -4.99 8.85 10.07
N MET A 177 -4.66 9.73 9.14
CA MET A 177 -5.57 10.76 8.65
C MET A 177 -6.01 10.37 7.24
N MET A 178 -7.30 10.19 7.05
CA MET A 178 -7.90 9.84 5.77
C MET A 178 -8.88 10.94 5.36
N LYS A 179 -8.81 11.36 4.09
CA LYS A 179 -9.77 12.29 3.49
C LYS A 179 -10.30 11.71 2.18
N LYS A 180 -11.63 11.58 2.08
CA LYS A 180 -12.33 11.33 0.82
C LYS A 180 -12.27 12.58 -0.07
N LEU A 181 -12.00 12.38 -1.36
CA LEU A 181 -11.83 13.47 -2.33
C LEU A 181 -13.11 13.61 -3.17
N GLU A 182 -13.90 14.64 -2.90
CA GLU A 182 -15.25 14.84 -3.48
C GLU A 182 -15.26 15.50 -4.88
N HIS A 183 -14.30 16.40 -5.17
CA HIS A 183 -14.23 17.10 -6.46
C HIS A 183 -12.96 16.72 -7.23
N LEU A 184 -13.17 16.04 -8.35
CA LEU A 184 -12.14 15.48 -9.21
C LEU A 184 -11.46 16.59 -10.04
N HIS A 185 -10.24 16.97 -9.68
CA HIS A 185 -9.15 16.99 -10.68
C HIS A 185 -8.52 15.57 -10.73
N ASN A 186 -9.37 14.53 -10.69
CA ASN A 186 -8.96 13.13 -10.54
C ASN A 186 -8.55 12.49 -11.86
N ASP A 187 -8.48 13.23 -12.96
CA ASP A 187 -7.79 12.77 -14.18
C ASP A 187 -6.43 12.19 -13.81
N THR A 188 -5.74 12.78 -12.82
CA THR A 188 -4.43 12.27 -12.39
C THR A 188 -4.51 10.95 -11.63
N VAL A 189 -5.55 10.71 -10.83
CA VAL A 189 -5.71 9.43 -10.10
C VAL A 189 -6.15 8.35 -11.09
N ILE A 190 -7.14 8.66 -11.93
CA ILE A 190 -7.66 7.78 -12.99
C ILE A 190 -6.55 7.38 -13.95
N LYS A 191 -5.81 8.35 -14.52
CA LYS A 191 -4.71 8.06 -15.46
C LYS A 191 -3.61 7.22 -14.81
N ARG A 192 -3.31 7.45 -13.53
CA ARG A 192 -2.33 6.64 -12.80
C ARG A 192 -2.83 5.23 -12.57
N GLU A 193 -4.10 5.08 -12.24
CA GLU A 193 -4.74 3.79 -12.02
C GLU A 193 -4.78 2.96 -13.32
N GLU A 194 -5.17 3.59 -14.43
CA GLU A 194 -5.17 2.98 -15.76
C GLU A 194 -3.76 2.60 -16.22
N ALA A 195 -2.78 3.51 -16.09
CA ALA A 195 -1.40 3.26 -16.47
C ALA A 195 -0.79 2.13 -15.64
N TYR A 196 -0.93 2.19 -14.31
CA TYR A 196 -0.40 1.15 -13.45
C TYR A 196 -1.05 -0.20 -13.74
N ARG A 197 -2.37 -0.24 -13.94
CA ARG A 197 -3.07 -1.46 -14.33
C ARG A 197 -2.50 -2.09 -15.60
N HIS A 198 -2.18 -1.28 -16.60
CA HIS A 198 -1.54 -1.76 -17.82
C HIS A 198 -0.16 -2.37 -17.53
N ASP A 199 0.66 -1.69 -16.71
CA ASP A 199 2.00 -2.17 -16.36
C ASP A 199 1.97 -3.51 -15.60
N ILE A 200 1.06 -3.71 -14.63
CA ILE A 200 0.92 -4.99 -13.91
C ILE A 200 0.29 -6.10 -14.77
N GLU A 201 -0.43 -5.79 -15.85
CA GLU A 201 -0.91 -6.79 -16.81
C GLU A 201 0.21 -7.27 -17.76
N GLU A 202 1.19 -6.42 -18.08
CA GLU A 202 2.31 -6.74 -18.98
C GLU A 202 3.52 -7.40 -18.30
N GLN A 203 3.70 -7.23 -16.98
CA GLN A 203 4.82 -7.83 -16.24
C GLN A 203 4.46 -9.22 -15.67
N PRO A 204 5.13 -10.31 -16.10
CA PRO A 204 5.01 -11.59 -15.42
C PRO A 204 5.60 -11.48 -14.01
N VAL A 205 4.95 -12.11 -13.03
CA VAL A 205 5.48 -12.21 -11.66
C VAL A 205 6.70 -13.13 -11.69
N GLU A 206 7.90 -12.56 -11.70
CA GLU A 206 9.15 -13.30 -11.44
C GLU A 206 9.22 -13.63 -9.95
N GLY A 207 9.18 -14.92 -9.62
CA GLY A 207 9.35 -15.40 -8.25
C GLY A 207 8.90 -16.83 -8.06
N GLU A 208 9.83 -17.77 -8.24
CA GLU A 208 9.74 -19.07 -7.56
C GLU A 208 9.68 -18.81 -6.06
N VAL A 209 8.57 -19.20 -5.42
CA VAL A 209 8.53 -19.32 -3.97
C VAL A 209 9.44 -20.51 -3.64
N GLU A 210 10.64 -20.26 -3.14
CA GLU A 210 11.44 -21.31 -2.49
C GLU A 210 10.68 -21.74 -1.23
N LEU A 211 9.92 -22.84 -1.37
CA LEU A 211 9.41 -23.62 -0.27
C LEU A 211 10.60 -24.36 0.36
N PHE A 212 11.13 -23.82 1.47
CA PHE A 212 11.98 -24.58 2.39
C PHE A 212 11.10 -25.39 3.37
#